data_AF-A0A545T9S2-F1
#
_entry.id   AF-A0A545T9S2-F1
#
_cell.length_a   1.000
_cell.length_b   1.000
_cell.length_c   1.000
_cell.angle_alpha   90.00
_cell.angle_beta   90.00
_cell.angle_gamma   90.00
#
_symmetry.space_group_name_H-M   'P 1'
#
loop_
_entity.id
_entity.type
_entity.pdbx_description
1 polymer ?
#
loop_
_entity_poly.entity_id
_entity_poly.type
_entity_poly.pdbx_seq_one_letter_code
_entity_poly.pdbx_strand_id
1 'polypeptide(L)'
;MGKKVINLIAINAVTYLILSITNISANPQENMVSVYAKACFKKLEIKPRDLPKYLDCKDGDRIDSFENGIKTSKSSCDKNKPGDCVYPQSCDMKDWLHGKCYGNTYLTVNDKVGANEDVTMALMCRHVEENTNHSKRFDDIAMILHNRKNGETCWFQTLPGNGKAINGSKVPRPTNLGSLRFWLSPKDTKDINCIECHDSGPFIVSPWLAQAKSAEKLKDTKAIGKKVSKYLNSTAPFDDWPSPQFITVGASHLSKKKDSCTNCHNIGTIAKKEWPSYRAEFRGTCSMFIDRSHSEDNRIFDVAKNRFEHFMPPVSFSKAFDGKYSESEWHTNVGEHVEALKRCCNKFTRNKNYQDPTGECRLE
;
A
#
# COMPACT_ATOMS: atom_id res chain seq x y z
N MET A 1 35.94 -25.23 81.25
CA MET A 1 35.48 -25.06 79.86
C MET A 1 33.97 -25.03 79.86
N GLY A 2 33.41 -23.84 79.63
CA GLY A 2 32.03 -23.48 80.00
C GLY A 2 30.95 -24.04 79.08
N LYS A 3 29.86 -24.51 79.69
CA LYS A 3 28.57 -24.78 79.02
C LYS A 3 27.67 -23.57 79.24
N LYS A 4 27.31 -22.90 78.14
CA LYS A 4 26.37 -21.78 78.13
C LYS A 4 24.93 -22.29 78.29
N VAL A 5 24.22 -21.69 79.23
CA VAL A 5 22.75 -21.69 79.35
C VAL A 5 22.24 -20.59 78.43
N ILE A 6 21.32 -20.87 77.51
CA ILE A 6 20.43 -19.87 76.89
C ILE A 6 19.03 -20.47 76.70
N ASN A 7 18.06 -19.66 77.10
CA ASN A 7 16.63 -19.89 77.29
C ASN A 7 15.85 -20.35 76.04
N LEU A 8 14.87 -21.22 76.30
CA LEU A 8 13.69 -21.45 75.45
C LEU A 8 12.79 -20.20 75.49
N ILE A 9 12.58 -19.55 74.36
CA ILE A 9 11.44 -18.64 74.15
C ILE A 9 10.59 -19.28 73.06
N ALA A 10 9.38 -19.72 73.45
CA ALA A 10 8.33 -20.12 72.54
C ALA A 10 7.80 -18.89 71.80
N ILE A 11 7.91 -18.86 70.48
CA ILE A 11 7.24 -17.87 69.63
C ILE A 11 6.17 -18.60 68.83
N ASN A 12 4.93 -18.15 69.05
CA ASN A 12 3.72 -18.61 68.39
C ASN A 12 3.83 -18.58 66.86
N ALA A 13 3.44 -19.69 66.23
CA ALA A 13 3.26 -19.81 64.80
C ALA A 13 2.06 -18.97 64.36
N VAL A 14 2.32 -17.78 63.80
CA VAL A 14 1.35 -17.06 62.97
C VAL A 14 1.60 -17.50 61.54
N THR A 15 0.76 -18.41 61.07
CA THR A 15 0.72 -18.86 59.67
C THR A 15 0.21 -17.71 58.81
N TYR A 16 1.12 -16.86 58.31
CA TYR A 16 0.82 -15.95 57.22
C TYR A 16 0.70 -16.77 55.93
N LEU A 17 -0.53 -17.08 55.54
CA LEU A 17 -0.86 -17.48 54.18
C LEU A 17 -0.61 -16.27 53.27
N ILE A 18 0.63 -16.14 52.78
CA ILE A 18 0.94 -15.23 51.69
C ILE A 18 0.25 -15.81 50.45
N LEU A 19 -0.98 -15.39 50.21
CA LEU A 19 -1.55 -15.37 48.86
C LEU A 19 -0.62 -14.47 48.04
N SER A 20 0.37 -15.08 47.41
CA SER A 20 1.07 -14.50 46.28
C SER A 20 0.05 -14.37 45.16
N ILE A 21 -0.73 -13.28 45.24
CA ILE A 21 -1.40 -12.70 44.09
C ILE A 21 -0.24 -12.28 43.19
N THR A 22 0.24 -13.20 42.35
CA THR A 22 0.93 -12.81 41.14
C THR A 22 -0.10 -12.00 40.39
N ASN A 23 -0.05 -10.69 40.56
CA ASN A 23 -0.55 -9.75 39.58
C ASN A 23 0.13 -10.16 38.29
N ILE A 24 -0.55 -10.99 37.49
CA ILE A 24 -0.35 -11.01 36.06
C ILE A 24 -0.80 -9.63 35.64
N SER A 25 0.11 -8.66 35.77
CA SER A 25 0.02 -7.39 35.07
C SER A 25 -0.01 -7.77 33.60
N ALA A 26 -1.21 -7.93 33.04
CA ALA A 26 -1.41 -7.80 31.61
C ALA A 26 -0.72 -6.48 31.23
N ASN A 27 0.40 -6.61 30.54
CA ASN A 27 1.29 -5.51 30.18
C ASN A 27 0.45 -4.40 29.53
N PRO A 28 0.51 -3.13 29.96
CA PRO A 28 -0.28 -2.03 29.38
C PRO A 28 -0.08 -1.83 27.86
N GLN A 29 0.88 -2.52 27.26
CA GLN A 29 1.26 -2.51 25.85
C GLN A 29 0.72 -3.67 24.99
N GLU A 30 0.05 -4.68 25.54
CA GLU A 30 -0.71 -5.63 24.72
C GLU A 30 -1.98 -4.93 24.19
N ASN A 31 -2.16 -4.59 22.93
CA ASN A 31 -1.46 -4.84 21.66
C ASN A 31 -1.64 -3.52 20.87
N MET A 32 -0.63 -2.66 20.71
CA MET A 32 -0.79 -1.41 19.94
C MET A 32 -1.37 -1.65 18.53
N VAL A 33 -0.98 -2.76 17.89
CA VAL A 33 -1.56 -3.21 16.61
C VAL A 33 -3.05 -3.53 16.73
N SER A 34 -3.45 -4.32 17.73
CA SER A 34 -4.86 -4.71 17.87
C SER A 34 -5.75 -3.55 18.30
N VAL A 35 -5.22 -2.60 19.09
CA VAL A 35 -5.92 -1.39 19.51
C VAL A 35 -6.16 -0.50 18.30
N TYR A 36 -5.10 -0.23 17.52
CA TYR A 36 -5.22 0.46 16.24
C TYR A 36 -6.19 -0.25 15.29
N ALA A 37 -6.05 -1.57 15.11
CA ALA A 37 -6.91 -2.34 14.22
C ALA A 37 -8.38 -2.25 14.63
N LYS A 38 -8.71 -2.36 15.92
CA LYS A 38 -10.09 -2.21 16.42
C LYS A 38 -10.63 -0.81 16.17
N ALA A 39 -9.83 0.23 16.45
CA ALA A 39 -10.23 1.61 16.22
C ALA A 39 -10.45 1.88 14.72
N CYS A 40 -9.56 1.39 13.88
CA CYS A 40 -9.65 1.56 12.45
C CYS A 40 -10.80 0.75 11.83
N PHE A 41 -11.03 -0.48 12.29
CA PHE A 41 -12.16 -1.31 11.84
C PHE A 41 -13.50 -0.67 12.19
N LYS A 42 -13.60 0.02 13.33
CA LYS A 42 -14.79 0.82 13.67
C LYS A 42 -15.06 1.91 12.63
N LYS A 43 -14.02 2.59 12.13
CA LYS A 43 -14.14 3.63 11.09
C LYS A 43 -14.44 3.05 9.71
N LEU A 44 -13.90 1.87 9.41
CA LEU A 44 -14.24 1.11 8.21
C LEU A 44 -15.66 0.53 8.24
N GLU A 45 -16.35 0.56 9.38
CA GLU A 45 -17.66 -0.07 9.59
C GLU A 45 -17.62 -1.60 9.40
N ILE A 46 -16.58 -2.25 9.93
CA ILE A 46 -16.43 -3.72 9.96
C ILE A 46 -16.14 -4.23 11.37
N LYS A 47 -16.40 -5.52 11.61
CA LYS A 47 -16.14 -6.21 12.88
C LYS A 47 -14.83 -7.00 12.79
N PRO A 48 -14.10 -7.19 13.90
CA PRO A 48 -12.89 -8.04 13.92
C PRO A 48 -13.08 -9.45 13.35
N ARG A 49 -14.29 -10.02 13.47
CA ARG A 49 -14.65 -11.35 12.96
C ARG A 49 -14.97 -11.40 11.46
N ASP A 50 -15.08 -10.25 10.81
CA ASP A 50 -15.36 -10.15 9.38
C ASP A 50 -14.12 -10.48 8.54
N LEU A 51 -12.93 -10.44 9.17
CA LEU A 51 -11.71 -11.04 8.65
C LEU A 51 -11.48 -12.43 9.24
N PRO A 52 -11.03 -13.41 8.42
CA PRO A 52 -10.59 -14.71 8.91
C PRO A 52 -9.55 -14.59 10.01
N LYS A 53 -9.51 -15.56 10.93
CA LYS A 53 -8.50 -15.57 12.01
C LYS A 53 -7.08 -15.60 11.42
N TYR A 54 -6.89 -16.34 10.34
CA TYR A 54 -5.64 -16.41 9.59
C TYR A 54 -5.93 -16.30 8.10
N LEU A 55 -5.03 -15.68 7.36
CA LEU A 55 -4.97 -15.70 5.90
C LEU A 55 -3.74 -16.49 5.48
N ASP A 56 -3.80 -17.18 4.34
CA ASP A 56 -2.63 -17.76 3.69
C ASP A 56 -2.26 -16.89 2.48
N CYS A 57 -1.00 -16.46 2.41
CA CYS A 57 -0.49 -15.72 1.25
C CYS A 57 -0.73 -16.47 -0.06
N LYS A 58 -0.65 -17.80 -0.05
CA LYS A 58 -0.80 -18.64 -1.25
C LYS A 58 -2.25 -18.86 -1.67
N ASP A 59 -3.24 -18.39 -0.89
CA ASP A 59 -4.64 -18.34 -1.33
C ASP A 59 -4.88 -17.23 -2.36
N GLY A 60 -3.95 -16.26 -2.47
CA GLY A 60 -3.99 -15.17 -3.43
C GLY A 60 -3.55 -15.58 -4.84
N ASP A 61 -3.74 -14.66 -5.79
CA ASP A 61 -3.21 -14.80 -7.14
C ASP A 61 -1.69 -14.64 -7.13
N ARG A 62 -0.99 -15.57 -7.77
CA ARG A 62 0.45 -15.49 -7.94
C ARG A 62 0.81 -14.46 -9.02
N ILE A 63 1.77 -13.61 -8.69
CA ILE A 63 2.48 -12.69 -9.57
C ILE A 63 3.83 -13.31 -9.89
N ASP A 64 4.05 -13.55 -11.17
CA ASP A 64 5.27 -14.14 -11.70
C ASP A 64 6.18 -13.07 -12.33
N SER A 65 7.45 -13.42 -12.55
CA SER A 65 8.39 -12.59 -13.31
C SER A 65 8.53 -13.19 -14.71
N PHE A 66 8.64 -12.34 -15.72
CA PHE A 66 8.78 -12.72 -17.13
C PHE A 66 9.94 -11.97 -17.77
N GLU A 67 10.65 -12.60 -18.69
CA GLU A 67 11.66 -11.99 -19.54
C GLU A 67 11.39 -12.42 -20.98
N ASN A 68 11.08 -11.46 -21.86
CA ASN A 68 10.64 -11.68 -23.24
C ASN A 68 9.41 -12.61 -23.32
N GLY A 69 8.44 -12.43 -22.42
CA GLY A 69 7.24 -13.27 -22.32
C GLY A 69 7.47 -14.66 -21.73
N ILE A 70 8.73 -15.02 -21.42
CA ILE A 70 9.08 -16.31 -20.82
C ILE A 70 9.11 -16.16 -19.31
N LYS A 71 8.35 -17.00 -18.62
CA LYS A 71 8.32 -17.04 -17.16
C LYS A 71 9.70 -17.37 -16.58
N THR A 72 10.21 -16.50 -15.72
CA THR A 72 11.51 -16.63 -15.04
C THR A 72 11.40 -17.10 -13.59
N SER A 73 10.19 -17.09 -13.00
CA SER A 73 9.99 -17.64 -11.66
C SER A 73 10.06 -19.16 -11.62
N LYS A 74 10.86 -19.69 -10.70
CA LYS A 74 11.10 -21.14 -10.56
C LYS A 74 10.08 -21.80 -9.64
N SER A 75 9.79 -23.08 -9.90
CA SER A 75 9.02 -23.93 -9.01
C SER A 75 9.82 -24.23 -7.74
N SER A 76 11.03 -24.75 -7.87
CA SER A 76 11.93 -25.03 -6.74
C SER A 76 13.30 -24.42 -6.97
N CYS A 77 13.97 -24.05 -5.88
CA CYS A 77 15.40 -23.80 -5.90
C CYS A 77 16.17 -24.99 -5.32
N ASP A 78 17.32 -25.27 -5.92
CA ASP A 78 18.40 -26.06 -5.37
C ASP A 78 19.30 -25.16 -4.50
N LYS A 79 19.23 -25.35 -3.19
CA LYS A 79 20.05 -24.60 -2.22
C LYS A 79 21.55 -24.84 -2.39
N ASN A 80 21.95 -25.91 -3.10
CA ASN A 80 23.35 -26.23 -3.35
C ASN A 80 23.90 -25.52 -4.61
N LYS A 81 23.06 -24.78 -5.34
CA LYS A 81 23.47 -24.03 -6.54
C LYS A 81 23.40 -22.53 -6.25
N PRO A 82 24.55 -21.86 -6.06
CA PRO A 82 24.60 -20.41 -5.93
C PRO A 82 23.90 -19.75 -7.13
N GLY A 83 23.00 -18.80 -6.86
CA GLY A 83 22.24 -18.12 -7.91
C GLY A 83 20.92 -18.77 -8.31
N ASP A 84 20.62 -19.99 -7.85
CA ASP A 84 19.42 -20.71 -8.33
C ASP A 84 18.11 -20.03 -7.90
N CYS A 85 18.09 -19.33 -6.76
CA CYS A 85 16.94 -18.54 -6.30
C CYS A 85 16.99 -17.05 -6.69
N VAL A 86 17.99 -16.60 -7.44
CA VAL A 86 18.15 -15.16 -7.67
C VAL A 86 17.20 -14.69 -8.77
N TYR A 87 16.63 -13.50 -8.57
CA TYR A 87 15.81 -12.85 -9.58
C TYR A 87 16.65 -12.41 -10.78
N PRO A 88 16.09 -12.42 -12.00
CA PRO A 88 16.81 -11.91 -13.16
C PRO A 88 17.09 -10.42 -13.01
N GLN A 89 18.15 -9.94 -13.65
CA GLN A 89 18.48 -8.51 -13.67
C GLN A 89 17.49 -7.70 -14.53
N SER A 90 16.84 -8.38 -15.47
CA SER A 90 15.91 -7.82 -16.44
C SER A 90 14.60 -8.61 -16.44
N CYS A 91 13.49 -7.93 -16.73
CA CYS A 91 12.16 -8.52 -16.81
C CYS A 91 11.21 -7.56 -17.52
N ASP A 92 10.12 -8.10 -18.04
CA ASP A 92 9.08 -7.39 -18.77
C ASP A 92 8.38 -6.36 -17.88
N MET A 93 8.21 -6.68 -16.59
CA MET A 93 7.51 -5.85 -15.61
C MET A 93 8.24 -5.86 -14.27
N LYS A 94 8.79 -4.71 -13.90
CA LYS A 94 9.47 -4.50 -12.62
C LYS A 94 8.48 -4.13 -11.52
N ASP A 95 8.81 -4.49 -10.29
CA ASP A 95 8.09 -4.03 -9.12
C ASP A 95 8.19 -2.51 -9.01
N TRP A 96 7.12 -1.90 -8.51
CA TRP A 96 7.03 -0.46 -8.42
C TRP A 96 7.96 0.12 -7.34
N LEU A 97 8.06 -0.58 -6.21
CA LEU A 97 8.71 -0.04 -5.02
C LEU A 97 10.23 0.02 -5.15
N HIS A 98 10.85 -0.97 -5.80
CA HIS A 98 12.31 -1.06 -5.90
C HIS A 98 12.82 -1.03 -7.34
N GLY A 99 11.94 -1.06 -8.35
CA GLY A 99 12.35 -1.15 -9.75
C GLY A 99 13.08 -2.46 -10.06
N LYS A 100 12.76 -3.54 -9.33
CA LYS A 100 13.42 -4.85 -9.43
C LYS A 100 12.47 -5.90 -9.98
N CYS A 101 13.04 -6.96 -10.53
CA CYS A 101 12.27 -8.10 -10.99
C CYS A 101 11.92 -8.97 -9.79
N TYR A 102 10.64 -9.00 -9.42
CA TYR A 102 10.14 -9.91 -8.40
C TYR A 102 9.09 -10.83 -9.00
N GLY A 103 9.03 -12.04 -8.48
CA GLY A 103 8.15 -13.12 -8.91
C GLY A 103 7.89 -14.06 -7.75
N ASN A 104 6.95 -14.99 -7.94
CA ASN A 104 6.40 -15.81 -6.85
C ASN A 104 5.82 -14.97 -5.70
N THR A 105 5.39 -13.76 -5.99
CA THR A 105 4.68 -12.90 -5.05
C THR A 105 3.19 -13.22 -5.12
N TYR A 106 2.42 -12.94 -4.08
CA TYR A 106 0.99 -13.25 -4.06
C TYR A 106 0.16 -12.04 -3.64
N LEU A 107 -0.96 -11.83 -4.33
CA LEU A 107 -1.94 -10.79 -4.03
C LEU A 107 -3.30 -11.43 -3.75
N THR A 108 -3.87 -11.14 -2.59
CA THR A 108 -5.28 -11.44 -2.28
C THR A 108 -6.07 -10.14 -2.28
N VAL A 109 -7.15 -10.06 -3.08
CA VAL A 109 -8.09 -8.94 -3.03
C VAL A 109 -9.51 -9.43 -2.77
N ASN A 110 -10.08 -8.91 -1.68
CA ASN A 110 -11.50 -9.03 -1.35
C ASN A 110 -12.14 -7.65 -1.56
N ASP A 111 -13.10 -7.54 -2.46
CA ASP A 111 -13.85 -6.32 -2.79
C ASP A 111 -14.95 -5.97 -1.78
N LYS A 112 -15.17 -6.88 -0.83
CA LYS A 112 -16.02 -6.73 0.37
C LYS A 112 -15.35 -7.38 1.57
N VAL A 113 -15.66 -6.90 2.77
CA VAL A 113 -15.22 -7.50 4.04
C VAL A 113 -16.43 -7.73 4.94
N GLY A 114 -16.66 -8.99 5.31
CA GLY A 114 -17.88 -9.40 6.00
C GLY A 114 -19.13 -9.07 5.18
N ALA A 115 -20.05 -8.32 5.79
CA ALA A 115 -21.26 -7.82 5.14
C ALA A 115 -21.09 -6.43 4.51
N ASN A 116 -19.93 -5.78 4.68
CA ASN A 116 -19.71 -4.44 4.15
C ASN A 116 -19.15 -4.50 2.73
N GLU A 117 -20.01 -4.16 1.76
CA GLU A 117 -19.69 -4.14 0.34
C GLU A 117 -18.86 -2.92 -0.08
N ASP A 118 -18.61 -1.95 0.80
CA ASP A 118 -17.81 -0.76 0.50
C ASP A 118 -16.34 -0.93 0.88
N VAL A 119 -15.98 -1.99 1.62
CA VAL A 119 -14.61 -2.20 2.11
C VAL A 119 -13.83 -3.17 1.21
N THR A 120 -12.78 -2.67 0.57
CA THR A 120 -11.76 -3.50 -0.09
C THR A 120 -10.68 -3.89 0.91
N MET A 121 -10.25 -5.15 0.90
CA MET A 121 -9.00 -5.59 1.52
C MET A 121 -8.03 -6.06 0.42
N ALA A 122 -6.81 -5.54 0.43
CA ALA A 122 -5.68 -6.10 -0.31
C ALA A 122 -4.64 -6.64 0.66
N LEU A 123 -4.20 -7.88 0.47
CA LEU A 123 -3.05 -8.48 1.15
C LEU A 123 -2.00 -8.84 0.10
N MET A 124 -0.82 -8.24 0.21
CA MET A 124 0.34 -8.51 -0.63
C MET A 124 1.38 -9.29 0.16
N CYS A 125 1.89 -10.38 -0.39
CA CYS A 125 2.98 -11.15 0.20
C CYS A 125 4.12 -11.31 -0.82
N ARG A 126 5.21 -10.57 -0.60
CA ARG A 126 6.31 -10.44 -1.56
C ARG A 126 7.48 -11.34 -1.20
N HIS A 127 8.01 -11.99 -2.22
CA HIS A 127 9.35 -12.54 -2.19
C HIS A 127 10.31 -11.50 -2.82
N VAL A 128 11.34 -11.14 -2.06
CA VAL A 128 12.40 -10.19 -2.40
C VAL A 128 13.75 -10.90 -2.47
N GLU A 129 13.96 -11.93 -1.64
CA GLU A 129 15.22 -12.68 -1.57
C GLU A 129 15.18 -14.00 -2.36
N GLU A 130 14.03 -14.67 -2.46
CA GLU A 130 13.92 -16.02 -3.04
C GLU A 130 12.92 -16.13 -4.20
N ASN A 131 13.41 -16.39 -5.42
CA ASN A 131 12.57 -16.62 -6.60
C ASN A 131 12.03 -18.07 -6.69
N THR A 132 11.30 -18.56 -5.67
CA THR A 132 10.64 -19.88 -5.68
C THR A 132 9.19 -19.86 -5.20
N ASN A 133 8.31 -20.68 -5.81
CA ASN A 133 6.94 -20.85 -5.34
C ASN A 133 6.79 -21.88 -4.20
N HIS A 134 7.85 -22.58 -3.79
CA HIS A 134 7.81 -23.53 -2.68
C HIS A 134 8.00 -22.86 -1.32
N SER A 135 8.69 -21.71 -1.27
CA SER A 135 8.87 -20.98 -0.02
C SER A 135 7.52 -20.58 0.56
N LYS A 136 7.40 -20.76 1.88
CA LYS A 136 6.30 -20.19 2.67
C LYS A 136 6.77 -18.91 3.37
N ARG A 137 7.99 -18.49 3.10
CA ARG A 137 8.66 -17.40 3.80
C ARG A 137 8.71 -16.19 2.89
N PHE A 138 8.07 -15.12 3.30
CA PHE A 138 7.96 -13.87 2.56
C PHE A 138 8.81 -12.79 3.25
N ASP A 139 9.36 -11.89 2.45
CA ASP A 139 10.23 -10.82 2.96
C ASP A 139 9.43 -9.59 3.40
N ASP A 140 8.23 -9.44 2.83
CA ASP A 140 7.33 -8.33 3.04
C ASP A 140 5.88 -8.81 2.92
N ILE A 141 5.06 -8.55 3.94
CA ILE A 141 3.61 -8.78 3.93
C ILE A 141 2.91 -7.48 4.31
N ALA A 142 2.09 -6.97 3.39
CA ALA A 142 1.36 -5.72 3.51
C ALA A 142 -0.14 -5.97 3.43
N MET A 143 -0.93 -5.33 4.28
CA MET A 143 -2.39 -5.32 4.19
C MET A 143 -2.93 -3.89 4.23
N ILE A 144 -3.81 -3.59 3.28
CA ILE A 144 -4.53 -2.32 3.21
C ILE A 144 -6.02 -2.64 3.19
N LEU A 145 -6.78 -1.99 4.07
CA LEU A 145 -8.24 -2.03 4.05
C LEU A 145 -8.77 -0.63 3.79
N HIS A 146 -9.60 -0.45 2.77
CA HIS A 146 -10.14 0.84 2.38
C HIS A 146 -11.66 0.79 2.23
N ASN A 147 -12.37 1.71 2.88
CA ASN A 147 -13.79 1.90 2.67
C ASN A 147 -14.02 2.96 1.58
N ARG A 148 -14.56 2.52 0.43
CA ARG A 148 -14.78 3.36 -0.75
C ARG A 148 -15.88 4.41 -0.58
N LYS A 149 -16.75 4.24 0.43
CA LYS A 149 -17.86 5.15 0.68
C LYS A 149 -17.46 6.31 1.57
N ASN A 150 -16.71 6.05 2.64
CA ASN A 150 -16.32 7.08 3.61
C ASN A 150 -14.84 7.47 3.55
N GLY A 151 -14.02 6.75 2.78
CA GLY A 151 -12.62 7.06 2.57
C GLY A 151 -11.63 6.44 3.56
N GLU A 152 -12.13 5.95 4.70
CA GLU A 152 -11.30 5.47 5.80
C GLU A 152 -10.43 4.31 5.38
N THR A 153 -9.19 4.29 5.88
CA THR A 153 -8.23 3.24 5.54
C THR A 153 -7.33 2.84 6.69
N CYS A 154 -7.05 1.54 6.75
CA CYS A 154 -6.11 0.93 7.66
C CYS A 154 -4.89 0.36 6.94
N TRP A 155 -3.71 0.56 7.55
CA TRP A 155 -2.43 0.03 7.06
C TRP A 155 -1.86 -0.97 8.03
N PHE A 156 -1.37 -2.08 7.50
CA PHE A 156 -0.61 -3.06 8.26
C PHE A 156 0.54 -3.53 7.39
N GLN A 157 1.71 -3.64 8.00
CA GLN A 157 2.94 -3.97 7.31
C GLN A 157 3.80 -4.83 8.22
N THR A 158 4.57 -5.74 7.64
CA THR A 158 5.65 -6.42 8.36
C THR A 158 6.99 -5.73 8.11
N LEU A 159 8.01 -5.99 8.92
CA LEU A 159 9.35 -5.44 8.66
C LEU A 159 9.95 -6.00 7.36
N PRO A 160 10.27 -5.16 6.36
CA PRO A 160 11.18 -5.57 5.32
C PRO A 160 12.59 -5.77 5.93
N GLY A 161 13.25 -6.87 5.62
CA GLY A 161 14.73 -6.91 5.66
C GLY A 161 15.44 -7.17 6.99
N ASN A 162 14.79 -7.71 8.04
CA ASN A 162 15.54 -8.22 9.22
C ASN A 162 16.18 -9.62 8.99
N GLY A 163 16.37 -10.04 7.75
CA GLY A 163 16.99 -11.33 7.38
C GLY A 163 16.21 -12.57 7.85
N LYS A 164 14.96 -12.40 8.28
CA LYS A 164 14.08 -13.50 8.73
C LYS A 164 12.78 -13.46 7.96
N ALA A 165 12.79 -14.08 6.78
CA ALA A 165 11.60 -14.29 5.99
C ALA A 165 10.45 -14.90 6.83
N ILE A 166 9.26 -14.36 6.67
CA ILE A 166 8.06 -14.46 7.52
C ILE A 166 7.16 -15.57 7.00
N ASN A 167 6.67 -16.45 7.87
CA ASN A 167 5.76 -17.50 7.44
C ASN A 167 4.39 -16.93 7.03
N GLY A 168 4.13 -16.89 5.73
CA GLY A 168 2.89 -16.41 5.13
C GLY A 168 1.74 -17.42 5.11
N SER A 169 1.95 -18.66 5.59
CA SER A 169 0.87 -19.67 5.59
C SER A 169 -0.17 -19.46 6.70
N LYS A 170 0.09 -18.52 7.64
CA LYS A 170 -0.77 -18.21 8.78
C LYS A 170 -0.66 -16.74 9.17
N VAL A 171 -0.88 -15.84 8.21
CA VAL A 171 -0.92 -14.39 8.45
C VAL A 171 -2.05 -14.08 9.46
N PRO A 172 -1.76 -13.66 10.70
CA PRO A 172 -2.80 -13.42 11.69
C PRO A 172 -3.56 -12.15 11.34
N ARG A 173 -4.89 -12.13 11.50
CA ARG A 173 -5.63 -10.86 11.43
C ARG A 173 -5.07 -9.84 12.45
N PRO A 174 -5.02 -8.54 12.14
CA PRO A 174 -4.43 -7.54 13.03
C PRO A 174 -5.08 -7.40 14.42
N THR A 175 -6.29 -7.92 14.60
CA THR A 175 -7.01 -7.93 15.89
C THR A 175 -6.74 -9.17 16.76
N ASN A 176 -5.96 -10.15 16.28
CA ASN A 176 -5.59 -11.34 17.06
C ASN A 176 -4.58 -10.99 18.16
N LEU A 177 -4.60 -11.72 19.28
CA LEU A 177 -3.60 -11.57 20.34
C LEU A 177 -2.15 -11.80 19.87
N GLY A 178 -1.95 -12.64 18.86
CA GLY A 178 -0.63 -12.91 18.26
C GLY A 178 -0.14 -11.88 17.24
N SER A 179 -0.90 -10.79 16.99
CA SER A 179 -0.59 -9.80 15.95
C SER A 179 0.71 -9.03 16.21
N LEU A 180 1.03 -8.76 17.48
CA LEU A 180 2.21 -7.96 17.90
C LEU A 180 3.55 -8.52 17.40
N ARG A 181 3.66 -9.84 17.23
CA ARG A 181 4.91 -10.49 16.79
C ARG A 181 5.00 -10.62 15.27
N PHE A 182 3.92 -10.30 14.57
CA PHE A 182 3.82 -10.46 13.13
C PHE A 182 3.81 -9.09 12.44
N TRP A 183 2.86 -8.25 12.79
CA TRP A 183 2.72 -6.90 12.24
C TRP A 183 3.61 -5.92 12.98
N LEU A 184 4.12 -4.94 12.26
CA LEU A 184 4.74 -3.77 12.83
C LEU A 184 3.79 -3.03 13.77
N SER A 185 4.36 -2.31 14.73
CA SER A 185 3.56 -1.36 15.49
C SER A 185 2.97 -0.30 14.53
N PRO A 186 1.80 0.28 14.83
CA PRO A 186 1.22 1.33 13.99
C PRO A 186 2.17 2.52 13.79
N LYS A 187 2.99 2.84 14.81
CA LYS A 187 4.01 3.89 14.72
C LYS A 187 5.09 3.51 13.71
N ASP A 188 5.62 2.29 13.78
CA ASP A 188 6.68 1.84 12.86
C ASP A 188 6.15 1.69 11.43
N THR A 189 4.90 1.23 11.25
CA THR A 189 4.24 1.20 9.93
C THR A 189 4.09 2.61 9.36
N LYS A 190 3.69 3.57 10.18
CA LYS A 190 3.59 4.96 9.78
C LYS A 190 4.95 5.54 9.38
N ASP A 191 6.01 5.22 10.11
CA ASP A 191 7.37 5.71 9.85
C ASP A 191 7.97 5.17 8.53
N ILE A 192 7.33 4.18 7.89
CA ILE A 192 7.65 3.75 6.50
C ILE A 192 7.19 4.79 5.47
N ASN A 193 6.28 5.69 5.83
CA ASN A 193 5.76 6.76 4.97
C ASN A 193 5.05 6.26 3.71
N CYS A 194 4.16 5.27 3.84
CA CYS A 194 3.42 4.71 2.69
C CYS A 194 2.71 5.78 1.85
N ILE A 195 2.24 6.86 2.48
CA ILE A 195 1.58 7.97 1.78
C ILE A 195 2.46 8.66 0.73
N GLU A 196 3.81 8.55 0.78
CA GLU A 196 4.71 9.06 -0.27
C GLU A 196 4.41 8.46 -1.64
N CYS A 197 4.12 7.17 -1.67
CA CYS A 197 3.76 6.45 -2.90
C CYS A 197 2.24 6.40 -3.13
N HIS A 198 1.46 6.50 -2.06
CA HIS A 198 0.00 6.36 -2.05
C HIS A 198 -0.72 7.73 -2.06
N ASP A 199 -0.14 8.73 -2.72
CA ASP A 199 -0.64 10.11 -2.76
C ASP A 199 -1.87 10.31 -3.66
N SER A 200 -2.18 9.34 -4.53
CA SER A 200 -3.40 9.32 -5.34
C SER A 200 -4.41 8.23 -4.94
N GLY A 201 -4.13 7.49 -3.86
CA GLY A 201 -5.06 6.50 -3.34
C GLY A 201 -4.44 5.36 -2.52
N PRO A 202 -5.28 4.56 -1.87
CA PRO A 202 -4.87 3.43 -1.02
C PRO A 202 -4.17 2.32 -1.78
N PHE A 203 -4.46 2.15 -3.06
CA PHE A 203 -3.95 1.02 -3.86
C PHE A 203 -3.23 1.55 -5.10
N ILE A 204 -2.04 1.01 -5.36
CA ILE A 204 -1.23 1.30 -6.53
C ILE A 204 -1.27 0.06 -7.41
N VAL A 205 -1.98 0.13 -8.54
CA VAL A 205 -2.00 -0.97 -9.51
C VAL A 205 -0.97 -0.70 -10.58
N SER A 206 0.18 -1.35 -10.50
CA SER A 206 1.21 -1.33 -11.54
C SER A 206 1.00 -2.46 -12.56
N PRO A 207 1.66 -2.43 -13.73
CA PRO A 207 1.63 -3.53 -14.68
C PRO A 207 2.07 -4.86 -14.04
N TRP A 208 3.10 -4.81 -13.18
CA TRP A 208 3.56 -5.96 -12.42
C TRP A 208 2.47 -6.52 -11.49
N LEU A 209 1.72 -5.66 -10.79
CA LEU A 209 0.62 -6.07 -9.92
C LEU A 209 -0.56 -6.66 -10.70
N ALA A 210 -0.85 -6.07 -11.87
CA ALA A 210 -2.00 -6.42 -12.71
C ALA A 210 -1.95 -7.83 -13.32
N GLN A 211 -0.81 -8.52 -13.18
CA GLN A 211 -0.71 -9.95 -13.46
C GLN A 211 -1.63 -10.78 -12.55
N ALA A 212 -1.93 -10.30 -11.34
CA ALA A 212 -2.90 -10.91 -10.44
C ALA A 212 -4.33 -10.64 -10.90
N LYS A 213 -5.12 -11.69 -11.13
CA LYS A 213 -6.53 -11.57 -11.58
C LYS A 213 -7.37 -10.71 -10.64
N SER A 214 -7.15 -10.85 -9.34
CA SER A 214 -7.85 -10.11 -8.28
C SER A 214 -7.46 -8.63 -8.22
N ALA A 215 -6.36 -8.19 -8.86
CA ALA A 215 -6.02 -6.77 -8.97
C ALA A 215 -7.11 -5.96 -9.71
N GLU A 216 -7.90 -6.60 -10.57
CA GLU A 216 -9.09 -5.99 -11.20
C GLU A 216 -10.07 -5.42 -10.17
N LYS A 217 -10.16 -6.02 -8.98
CA LYS A 217 -11.05 -5.56 -7.90
C LYS A 217 -10.53 -4.32 -7.17
N LEU A 218 -9.25 -3.98 -7.34
CA LEU A 218 -8.68 -2.72 -6.82
C LEU A 218 -9.04 -1.53 -7.70
N LYS A 219 -9.59 -1.79 -8.90
CA LYS A 219 -10.10 -0.75 -9.76
C LYS A 219 -11.35 -0.18 -9.13
N ASP A 220 -11.26 1.04 -8.62
CA ASP A 220 -12.42 1.79 -8.19
C ASP A 220 -13.21 2.30 -9.41
N THR A 221 -13.80 1.36 -10.15
CA THR A 221 -14.63 1.65 -11.33
C THR A 221 -15.89 2.44 -10.99
N LYS A 222 -16.25 2.53 -9.70
CA LYS A 222 -17.37 3.34 -9.19
C LYS A 222 -17.00 4.79 -8.89
N ALA A 223 -15.71 5.10 -8.69
CA ALA A 223 -15.18 6.46 -8.51
C ALA A 223 -14.82 7.17 -9.84
N ILE A 224 -14.79 6.45 -10.96
CA ILE A 224 -14.46 7.03 -12.26
C ILE A 224 -15.67 7.82 -12.74
N GLY A 225 -15.68 9.12 -12.43
CA GLY A 225 -16.77 10.07 -12.68
C GLY A 225 -17.55 10.53 -11.43
N LYS A 226 -17.25 10.00 -10.23
CA LYS A 226 -17.78 10.51 -8.96
C LYS A 226 -16.59 10.81 -8.06
N LYS A 227 -16.49 12.06 -7.57
CA LYS A 227 -15.48 12.55 -6.61
C LYS A 227 -14.82 11.38 -5.89
N VAL A 228 -13.58 11.10 -6.29
CA VAL A 228 -12.77 9.98 -5.81
C VAL A 228 -13.00 9.84 -4.31
N SER A 229 -13.24 8.61 -3.85
CA SER A 229 -13.25 8.28 -2.42
C SER A 229 -12.06 8.99 -1.77
N LYS A 230 -12.32 10.06 -1.01
CA LYS A 230 -11.26 10.81 -0.34
C LYS A 230 -10.58 9.82 0.57
N TYR A 231 -9.37 9.44 0.26
CA TYR A 231 -8.65 8.51 1.11
C TYR A 231 -8.29 9.20 2.43
N LEU A 232 -8.73 8.63 3.56
CA LEU A 232 -8.59 9.20 4.91
C LEU A 232 -7.80 8.27 5.83
N ASN A 233 -6.88 8.87 6.58
CA ASN A 233 -6.04 8.20 7.58
C ASN A 233 -6.49 8.51 9.01
N SER A 234 -7.78 8.65 9.30
CA SER A 234 -8.18 9.36 10.51
C SER A 234 -7.93 8.59 11.83
N THR A 235 -7.30 7.42 11.81
CA THR A 235 -6.96 6.64 13.00
C THR A 235 -5.48 6.80 13.37
N ALA A 236 -5.22 7.26 14.59
CA ALA A 236 -3.88 7.38 15.13
C ALA A 236 -3.04 6.09 15.02
N PRO A 237 -1.74 6.19 14.68
CA PRO A 237 -0.96 7.42 14.56
C PRO A 237 -0.98 8.04 13.17
N PHE A 238 -1.77 7.51 12.22
CA PHE A 238 -1.77 7.95 10.82
C PHE A 238 -2.60 9.22 10.59
N ASP A 239 -3.35 9.67 11.58
CA ASP A 239 -4.21 10.86 11.53
C ASP A 239 -3.44 12.17 11.41
N ASP A 240 -2.12 12.14 11.64
CA ASP A 240 -1.24 13.27 11.39
C ASP A 240 -0.59 13.26 10.00
N TRP A 241 -0.75 12.20 9.21
CA TRP A 241 -0.33 12.20 7.82
C TRP A 241 -1.08 13.30 7.07
N PRO A 242 -0.42 13.96 6.09
CA PRO A 242 -1.11 14.90 5.22
C PRO A 242 -2.29 14.22 4.54
N SER A 243 -3.41 14.93 4.39
CA SER A 243 -4.46 14.45 3.52
C SER A 243 -3.95 14.48 2.07
N PRO A 244 -4.15 13.42 1.28
CA PRO A 244 -3.86 13.47 -0.15
C PRO A 244 -4.66 14.61 -0.79
N GLN A 245 -4.03 15.35 -1.69
CA GLN A 245 -4.69 16.39 -2.47
C GLN A 245 -4.69 16.01 -3.93
N PHE A 246 -5.88 16.01 -4.53
CA PHE A 246 -6.03 15.63 -5.92
C PHE A 246 -5.99 16.86 -6.81
N ILE A 247 -5.25 16.76 -7.91
CA ILE A 247 -5.13 17.84 -8.88
C ILE A 247 -6.27 17.72 -9.88
N THR A 248 -6.97 18.83 -10.09
CA THR A 248 -7.93 18.99 -11.17
C THR A 248 -7.51 20.16 -12.07
N VAL A 249 -7.73 19.99 -13.38
CA VAL A 249 -7.47 21.01 -14.39
C VAL A 249 -8.81 21.66 -14.79
N GLY A 250 -8.88 22.98 -14.72
CA GLY A 250 -10.08 23.76 -15.03
C GLY A 250 -10.49 23.65 -16.50
N ALA A 251 -11.80 23.51 -16.74
CA ALA A 251 -12.37 23.36 -18.08
C ALA A 251 -12.13 24.56 -19.02
N SER A 252 -11.88 25.76 -18.49
CA SER A 252 -11.59 26.97 -19.28
C SER A 252 -10.30 26.87 -20.10
N HIS A 253 -9.37 26.00 -19.73
CA HIS A 253 -8.11 25.78 -20.44
C HIS A 253 -8.13 24.59 -21.40
N LEU A 254 -9.23 23.84 -21.44
CA LEU A 254 -9.39 22.68 -22.31
C LEU A 254 -10.16 23.15 -23.54
N SER A 255 -9.44 23.54 -24.59
CA SER A 255 -9.97 24.39 -25.66
C SER A 255 -11.25 23.85 -26.33
N LYS A 256 -11.50 22.53 -26.31
CA LYS A 256 -12.71 21.91 -26.91
C LYS A 256 -13.18 20.62 -26.23
N LYS A 257 -12.68 20.23 -25.05
CA LYS A 257 -12.90 18.88 -24.51
C LYS A 257 -13.38 18.83 -23.07
N LYS A 258 -14.49 18.11 -22.88
CA LYS A 258 -15.17 17.89 -21.59
C LYS A 258 -14.48 16.86 -20.70
N ASP A 259 -13.62 16.00 -21.26
CA ASP A 259 -13.04 14.88 -20.52
C ASP A 259 -11.59 15.19 -20.12
N SER A 260 -11.39 15.68 -18.90
CA SER A 260 -10.06 15.90 -18.36
C SER A 260 -9.34 14.58 -18.08
N CYS A 261 -8.01 14.55 -18.17
CA CYS A 261 -7.22 13.39 -17.71
C CYS A 261 -7.64 13.02 -16.27
N THR A 262 -7.90 14.02 -15.44
CA THR A 262 -8.28 13.88 -14.03
C THR A 262 -9.72 13.37 -13.80
N ASN A 263 -10.54 13.25 -14.86
CA ASN A 263 -11.84 12.56 -14.77
C ASN A 263 -11.67 11.04 -14.72
N CYS A 264 -10.57 10.54 -15.27
CA CYS A 264 -10.23 9.12 -15.30
C CYS A 264 -9.02 8.79 -14.43
N HIS A 265 -8.15 9.76 -14.14
CA HIS A 265 -6.84 9.60 -13.52
C HIS A 265 -6.73 10.31 -12.18
N ASN A 266 -6.42 9.55 -11.13
CA ASN A 266 -6.11 10.14 -9.84
C ASN A 266 -4.67 10.62 -9.86
N ILE A 267 -4.49 11.93 -9.95
CA ILE A 267 -3.19 12.58 -9.85
C ILE A 267 -3.19 13.34 -8.53
N GLY A 268 -2.39 12.84 -7.61
CA GLY A 268 -2.21 13.38 -6.28
C GLY A 268 -0.98 14.27 -6.16
N THR A 269 -0.97 15.02 -5.08
CA THR A 269 0.23 15.60 -4.51
C THR A 269 0.10 15.62 -3.00
N ILE A 270 1.22 15.46 -2.31
CA ILE A 270 1.27 15.54 -0.86
C ILE A 270 1.51 16.99 -0.49
N ALA A 271 0.43 17.71 -0.17
CA ALA A 271 0.56 19.07 0.30
C ALA A 271 0.88 19.10 1.79
N LYS A 272 2.17 19.21 2.13
CA LYS A 272 2.58 19.89 3.36
C LYS A 272 4.02 20.41 3.33
N LYS A 273 4.16 21.55 4.01
CA LYS A 273 5.31 22.47 4.09
C LYS A 273 6.53 21.91 4.83
N GLU A 274 6.36 20.88 5.65
CA GLU A 274 7.32 20.53 6.72
C GLU A 274 7.52 19.03 6.90
N TRP A 275 7.16 18.18 5.93
CA TRP A 275 7.41 16.75 6.10
C TRP A 275 8.91 16.45 5.87
N PRO A 276 9.68 16.14 6.94
CA PRO A 276 11.15 16.12 6.87
C PRO A 276 11.69 14.96 6.04
N SER A 277 10.81 14.01 5.69
CA SER A 277 11.15 12.78 5.00
C SER A 277 10.89 12.82 3.50
N TYR A 278 10.52 13.96 2.89
CA TYR A 278 10.40 14.05 1.43
C TYR A 278 11.75 13.72 0.79
N ARG A 279 11.97 12.44 0.50
CA ARG A 279 13.17 11.98 -0.19
C ARG A 279 12.96 12.35 -1.65
N ALA A 280 13.90 13.09 -2.22
CA ALA A 280 13.86 13.47 -3.64
C ALA A 280 13.73 12.26 -4.61
N GLU A 281 14.03 11.05 -4.10
CA GLU A 281 13.91 9.77 -4.78
C GLU A 281 12.45 9.27 -4.87
N PHE A 282 11.58 9.61 -3.91
CA PHE A 282 10.17 9.22 -3.93
C PHE A 282 9.34 10.31 -4.59
N ARG A 283 9.07 10.07 -5.87
CA ARG A 283 8.29 10.95 -6.72
C ARG A 283 6.82 10.54 -6.57
N GLY A 284 6.02 11.38 -5.90
CA GLY A 284 4.57 11.22 -5.91
C GLY A 284 4.00 11.26 -7.33
N THR A 285 2.73 10.91 -7.48
CA THR A 285 2.07 10.73 -8.77
C THR A 285 2.25 11.89 -9.76
N CYS A 286 2.27 13.13 -9.27
CA CYS A 286 2.53 14.31 -10.10
C CYS A 286 3.95 14.41 -10.66
N SER A 287 4.97 14.17 -9.80
CA SER A 287 6.37 14.25 -10.24
C SER A 287 6.65 13.16 -11.27
N MET A 288 6.03 12.01 -11.08
CA MET A 288 6.12 10.90 -12.02
C MET A 288 5.40 11.13 -13.33
N PHE A 289 4.22 11.74 -13.29
CA PHE A 289 3.52 12.19 -14.48
C PHE A 289 4.41 13.13 -15.31
N ILE A 290 5.04 14.11 -14.65
CA ILE A 290 5.99 15.03 -15.28
C ILE A 290 7.10 14.24 -15.97
N ASP A 291 7.82 13.37 -15.26
CA ASP A 291 8.96 12.63 -15.80
C ASP A 291 8.62 11.83 -17.05
N ARG A 292 7.52 11.07 -17.00
CA ARG A 292 7.07 10.23 -18.12
C ARG A 292 6.55 11.03 -19.30
N SER A 293 6.12 12.26 -19.04
CA SER A 293 5.63 13.16 -20.08
C SER A 293 6.73 13.98 -20.78
N HIS A 294 7.96 13.96 -20.25
CA HIS A 294 9.12 14.66 -20.80
C HIS A 294 10.06 13.77 -21.62
N SER A 295 9.93 12.44 -21.58
CA SER A 295 10.82 11.57 -22.35
C SER A 295 10.61 11.78 -23.85
N GLU A 296 11.69 12.09 -24.57
CA GLU A 296 11.75 12.30 -26.03
C GLU A 296 11.21 11.09 -26.83
N ASP A 297 11.01 9.94 -26.18
CA ASP A 297 10.50 8.67 -26.76
C ASP A 297 8.96 8.51 -26.77
N ASN A 298 8.15 9.54 -26.53
CA ASN A 298 6.67 9.41 -26.50
C ASN A 298 6.12 8.31 -25.57
N ARG A 299 6.84 7.98 -24.48
CA ARG A 299 6.45 6.90 -23.54
C ARG A 299 5.05 7.07 -22.99
N ILE A 300 4.52 8.30 -22.92
CA ILE A 300 3.15 8.52 -22.44
C ILE A 300 2.09 7.86 -23.35
N PHE A 301 2.33 7.77 -24.66
CA PHE A 301 1.45 7.05 -25.60
C PHE A 301 1.55 5.53 -25.41
N ASP A 302 2.75 4.99 -25.17
CA ASP A 302 2.95 3.58 -24.86
C ASP A 302 2.41 3.19 -23.47
N VAL A 303 2.54 4.08 -22.49
CA VAL A 303 1.96 3.98 -21.16
C VAL A 303 0.43 4.02 -21.25
N ALA A 304 -0.15 4.81 -22.14
CA ALA A 304 -1.60 4.83 -22.37
C ALA A 304 -2.15 3.52 -22.98
N LYS A 305 -1.33 2.74 -23.70
CA LYS A 305 -1.68 1.38 -24.13
C LYS A 305 -1.74 0.40 -22.96
N ASN A 306 -1.04 0.70 -21.86
CA ASN A 306 -1.01 -0.17 -20.69
C ASN A 306 -2.15 0.21 -19.72
N ARG A 307 -3.26 -0.52 -19.82
CA ARG A 307 -4.49 -0.35 -19.00
C ARG A 307 -4.30 -0.57 -17.48
N PHE A 308 -3.07 -0.67 -16.99
CA PHE A 308 -2.74 -0.96 -15.61
C PHE A 308 -1.60 -0.08 -15.09
N GLU A 309 -1.41 1.07 -15.71
CA GLU A 309 -0.47 2.05 -15.19
C GLU A 309 -1.08 2.75 -13.98
N HIS A 310 -0.28 2.84 -12.93
CA HIS A 310 -0.63 3.25 -11.58
C HIS A 310 -1.18 4.68 -11.42
N PHE A 311 -1.01 5.55 -12.41
CA PHE A 311 -1.65 6.87 -12.48
C PHE A 311 -2.90 6.88 -13.35
N MET A 312 -3.23 5.75 -13.96
CA MET A 312 -4.30 5.58 -14.91
C MET A 312 -5.28 4.49 -14.45
N PRO A 313 -6.27 4.81 -13.59
CA PRO A 313 -7.42 3.95 -13.39
C PRO A 313 -8.05 3.57 -14.73
N PRO A 314 -8.58 2.35 -14.86
CA PRO A 314 -8.71 1.75 -16.17
C PRO A 314 -10.15 1.42 -16.47
N VAL A 315 -10.89 2.27 -17.18
CA VAL A 315 -12.17 1.81 -17.73
C VAL A 315 -12.71 2.53 -18.96
N SER A 316 -12.22 3.71 -19.35
CA SER A 316 -12.82 4.40 -20.51
C SER A 316 -11.93 4.44 -21.76
N PHE A 317 -10.61 4.31 -21.63
CA PHE A 317 -9.70 4.49 -22.77
C PHE A 317 -9.34 3.21 -23.53
N SER A 318 -9.57 2.01 -23.00
CA SER A 318 -9.27 0.79 -23.78
C SER A 318 -10.12 0.69 -25.05
N LYS A 319 -11.39 1.15 -25.01
CA LYS A 319 -12.24 1.24 -26.21
C LYS A 319 -11.80 2.34 -27.20
N ALA A 320 -11.03 3.32 -26.75
CA ALA A 320 -10.40 4.32 -27.61
C ALA A 320 -9.10 3.77 -28.24
N PHE A 321 -8.34 2.96 -27.51
CA PHE A 321 -7.05 2.41 -27.92
C PHE A 321 -7.09 1.06 -28.65
N ASP A 322 -8.27 0.56 -29.04
CA ASP A 322 -8.46 -0.61 -29.94
C ASP A 322 -7.97 -0.33 -31.38
N GLY A 323 -6.86 0.40 -31.56
CA GLY A 323 -6.28 0.78 -32.85
C GLY A 323 -6.96 1.97 -33.55
N LYS A 324 -7.83 2.72 -32.86
CA LYS A 324 -8.60 3.83 -33.46
C LYS A 324 -7.95 5.21 -33.39
N TYR A 325 -6.96 5.41 -32.52
CA TYR A 325 -6.18 6.65 -32.47
C TYR A 325 -4.75 6.36 -32.93
N SER A 326 -4.34 6.99 -34.01
CA SER A 326 -2.93 7.21 -34.29
C SER A 326 -2.30 8.06 -33.18
N GLU A 327 -1.00 7.94 -33.00
CA GLU A 327 -0.23 8.77 -32.07
C GLU A 327 -0.46 10.27 -32.28
N SER A 328 -0.51 10.70 -33.55
CA SER A 328 -0.83 12.08 -33.93
C SER A 328 -2.23 12.51 -33.45
N GLU A 329 -3.23 11.65 -33.60
CA GLU A 329 -4.57 11.94 -33.09
C GLU A 329 -4.57 11.98 -31.56
N TRP A 330 -3.82 11.12 -30.86
CA TRP A 330 -3.70 11.21 -29.40
C TRP A 330 -3.12 12.57 -28.97
N HIS A 331 -2.00 13.00 -29.55
CA HIS A 331 -1.40 14.30 -29.23
C HIS A 331 -2.35 15.46 -29.52
N THR A 332 -3.05 15.43 -30.65
CA THR A 332 -4.08 16.42 -30.98
C THR A 332 -5.21 16.43 -29.96
N ASN A 333 -5.57 15.26 -29.45
CA ASN A 333 -6.77 15.07 -28.65
C ASN A 333 -6.56 15.22 -27.15
N VAL A 334 -5.36 14.99 -26.62
CA VAL A 334 -5.08 15.08 -25.18
C VAL A 334 -3.81 15.86 -24.85
N GLY A 335 -3.02 16.28 -25.84
CA GLY A 335 -1.77 17.00 -25.62
C GLY A 335 -1.94 18.28 -24.81
N GLU A 336 -2.97 19.08 -25.09
CA GLU A 336 -3.28 20.28 -24.31
C GLU A 336 -3.56 19.96 -22.82
N HIS A 337 -4.26 18.86 -22.54
CA HIS A 337 -4.56 18.42 -21.18
C HIS A 337 -3.30 17.94 -20.46
N VAL A 338 -2.45 17.19 -21.17
CA VAL A 338 -1.17 16.71 -20.65
C VAL A 338 -0.30 17.90 -20.29
N GLU A 339 -0.18 18.91 -21.15
CA GLU A 339 0.57 20.13 -20.88
C GLU A 339 -0.03 20.95 -19.73
N ALA A 340 -1.36 21.06 -19.65
CA ALA A 340 -2.02 21.73 -18.53
C ALA A 340 -1.75 21.01 -17.20
N LEU A 341 -1.87 19.69 -17.18
CA LEU A 341 -1.57 18.87 -16.00
C LEU A 341 -0.08 18.95 -15.61
N LYS A 342 0.84 18.95 -16.59
CA LYS A 342 2.27 19.21 -16.34
C LYS A 342 2.49 20.55 -15.67
N ARG A 343 1.83 21.63 -16.14
CA ARG A 343 1.92 22.95 -15.51
C ARG A 343 1.40 22.90 -14.08
N CYS A 344 0.25 22.28 -13.84
CA CYS A 344 -0.31 22.14 -12.50
C CYS A 344 0.62 21.36 -11.57
N CYS A 345 1.10 20.18 -11.99
CA CYS A 345 2.06 19.40 -11.21
C CYS A 345 3.34 20.20 -10.94
N ASN A 346 3.90 20.91 -11.92
CA ASN A 346 5.11 21.74 -11.72
C ASN A 346 4.86 22.86 -10.71
N LYS A 347 3.70 23.53 -10.77
CA LYS A 347 3.33 24.59 -9.83
C LYS A 347 3.25 24.05 -8.40
N PHE A 348 2.54 22.93 -8.18
CA PHE A 348 2.35 22.38 -6.83
C PHE A 348 3.59 21.68 -6.27
N THR A 349 4.41 21.04 -7.11
CA THR A 349 5.67 20.42 -6.67
C THR A 349 6.74 21.46 -6.31
N ARG A 350 6.81 22.59 -7.04
CA ARG A 350 7.78 23.66 -6.79
C ARG A 350 7.32 24.66 -5.73
N ASN A 351 6.02 24.90 -5.62
CA ASN A 351 5.43 25.83 -4.66
C ASN A 351 4.23 25.19 -3.95
N LYS A 352 4.52 24.65 -2.77
CA LYS A 352 3.52 23.98 -1.90
C LYS A 352 2.41 24.89 -1.38
N ASN A 353 2.54 26.22 -1.55
CA ASN A 353 1.52 27.22 -1.16
C ASN A 353 0.83 27.84 -2.38
N TYR A 354 1.02 27.26 -3.57
CA TYR A 354 0.44 27.81 -4.78
C TYR A 354 -1.08 27.71 -4.75
N GLN A 355 -1.74 28.86 -4.68
CA GLN A 355 -3.14 29.00 -5.06
C GLN A 355 -3.16 29.53 -6.48
N ASP A 356 -3.83 28.83 -7.40
CA ASP A 356 -3.91 29.30 -8.78
C ASP A 356 -4.93 30.44 -8.88
N PRO A 357 -4.50 31.70 -9.07
CA PRO A 357 -5.44 32.83 -9.17
C PRO A 357 -6.30 32.75 -10.43
N THR A 358 -5.89 31.97 -11.43
CA THR A 358 -6.63 31.78 -12.69
C THR A 358 -7.71 30.70 -12.55
N GLY A 359 -7.62 29.86 -11.51
CA GLY A 359 -8.44 28.66 -11.36
C GLY A 359 -8.13 27.55 -12.37
N GLU A 360 -7.04 27.66 -13.14
CA GLU A 360 -6.53 26.64 -14.07
C GLU A 360 -6.18 25.35 -13.34
N CYS A 361 -5.51 25.45 -12.19
CA CYS A 361 -5.13 24.32 -11.35
C CYS A 361 -5.85 24.38 -10.00
N ARG A 362 -6.48 23.29 -9.58
CA ARG A 362 -7.14 23.20 -8.26
C ARG A 362 -6.68 21.96 -7.51
N LEU A 363 -6.67 22.08 -6.19
CA LEU A 363 -6.45 20.97 -5.26
C LEU A 363 -7.79 20.67 -4.58
N GLU A 364 -8.20 19.40 -4.57
CA GLU A 364 -9.46 18.92 -3.97
C GLU A 364 -9.26 17.99 -2.77
#